data_AF-A0A1M4LAV5-F1
#
_entry.id   AF-A0A1M4LAV5-F1
#
_cell.length_a   1.000
_cell.length_b   1.000
_cell.length_c   1.000
_cell.angle_alpha   90.00
_cell.angle_beta   90.00
_cell.angle_gamma   90.00
#
_symmetry.space_group_name_H-M   'P 1'
#
loop_
_entity.id
_entity.type
_entity.pdbx_description
1 polymer ?
#
loop_
_entity_poly.entity_id
_entity_poly.type
_entity_poly.pdbx_seq_one_letter_code
_entity_poly.pdbx_strand_id
1 'polypeptide(L)' 'MAAKDAKNAFGMLIDLARSEPVTIEKHGRKVVVVMAIEEFERLKTLDARIQNSKAVEKERN' A
#
# COMPACT_ATOMS: atom_id res chain seq x y z
N MET A 1 8.45 -4.48 -9.52
CA MET A 1 8.94 -3.61 -10.61
C MET A 1 10.14 -2.81 -10.13
N ALA A 2 11.22 -2.69 -10.90
CA ALA A 2 12.39 -1.93 -10.45
C ALA A 2 12.10 -0.42 -10.45
N ALA A 3 12.70 0.33 -9.51
CA ALA A 3 12.51 1.78 -9.40
C ALA A 3 12.91 2.54 -10.68
N LYS A 4 13.90 2.04 -11.42
CA LYS A 4 14.30 2.58 -12.74
C LYS A 4 13.15 2.45 -13.75
N ASP A 5 12.49 1.29 -13.79
CA ASP A 5 11.38 1.04 -14.71
C ASP A 5 10.16 1.86 -14.32
N ALA A 6 9.91 2.02 -13.01
CA ALA A 6 8.84 2.89 -12.47
C ALA A 6 8.96 4.33 -12.91
N LYS A 7 10.18 4.87 -12.87
CA LYS A 7 10.45 6.20 -13.38
C LYS A 7 10.20 6.31 -14.89
N ASN A 8 10.61 5.30 -15.65
CA ASN A 8 10.59 5.37 -17.12
C ASN A 8 9.21 5.05 -17.72
N ALA A 9 8.38 4.26 -17.03
CA ALA A 9 7.07 3.80 -17.49
C ALA A 9 5.96 4.20 -16.52
N PHE A 10 5.98 5.46 -16.04
CA PHE A 10 5.05 5.91 -15.00
C PHE A 10 3.57 5.82 -15.40
N GLY A 11 3.23 6.10 -16.67
CA GLY A 11 1.84 5.93 -17.16
C GLY A 11 1.33 4.50 -17.00
N MET A 12 2.11 3.52 -17.47
CA MET A 12 1.81 2.09 -17.31
C MET A 12 1.75 1.68 -15.84
N LEU A 13 2.62 2.24 -14.98
CA LEU A 13 2.58 1.99 -13.54
C LEU A 13 1.23 2.42 -12.94
N ILE A 14 0.71 3.58 -13.33
CA ILE A 14 -0.59 4.07 -12.84
C ILE A 14 -1.72 3.15 -13.29
N ASP A 15 -1.72 2.73 -14.55
CA ASP A 15 -2.73 1.81 -15.07
C ASP A 15 -2.71 0.47 -14.31
N LEU A 16 -1.53 -0.10 -14.10
CA LEU A 16 -1.35 -1.33 -13.32
C LEU A 16 -1.78 -1.14 -11.86
N ALA A 17 -1.36 -0.05 -11.21
CA ALA A 17 -1.68 0.26 -9.82
C ALA A 17 -3.19 0.45 -9.58
N ARG A 18 -3.92 0.88 -10.61
CA ARG A 18 -5.39 0.97 -10.58
C ARG A 18 -6.07 -0.39 -10.67
N SER A 19 -5.46 -1.36 -11.34
CA SER A 19 -5.97 -2.75 -11.37
C SER A 19 -5.56 -3.56 -10.14
N GLU A 20 -4.33 -3.39 -9.65
CA GLU A 20 -3.80 -4.13 -8.52
C GLU A 20 -2.61 -3.41 -7.86
N PRO A 21 -2.34 -3.62 -6.54
CA PRO A 21 -1.17 -3.06 -5.90
C PRO A 21 0.15 -3.51 -6.52
N VAL A 22 0.99 -2.57 -6.97
CA VAL A 22 2.29 -2.83 -7.58
C VAL A 22 3.42 -2.56 -6.58
N THR A 23 4.25 -3.57 -6.32
CA THR A 23 5.45 -3.40 -5.50
C THR A 23 6.63 -2.86 -6.31
N ILE A 24 7.24 -1.78 -5.81
CA ILE A 24 8.47 -1.19 -6.34
C ILE A 24 9.67 -1.66 -5.53
N GLU A 25 10.72 -2.07 -6.25
CA GLU A 25 11.98 -2.54 -5.68
C GLU A 25 13.15 -1.62 -6.03
N LYS A 26 14.07 -1.46 -5.08
CA LYS A 26 15.34 -0.77 -5.28
C LYS A 26 16.48 -1.68 -4.81
N HIS A 27 17.43 -1.96 -5.70
CA HIS A 27 18.54 -2.89 -5.43
C HIS A 27 18.08 -4.25 -4.85
N GLY A 28 16.99 -4.80 -5.42
CA GLY A 28 16.42 -6.08 -4.99
C GLY A 28 15.63 -6.07 -3.68
N ARG A 29 15.41 -4.89 -3.08
CA ARG A 29 14.59 -4.75 -1.87
C ARG A 29 13.27 -4.06 -2.20
N LYS A 30 12.17 -4.61 -1.69
CA LYS A 30 10.85 -3.97 -1.72
C LYS A 30 10.91 -2.68 -0.90
N VAL A 31 10.55 -1.56 -1.51
CA VAL A 31 10.66 -0.24 -0.86
C VAL A 31 9.32 0.49 -0.76
N VAL A 32 8.44 0.34 -1.76
CA VAL A 32 7.16 1.05 -1.83
C VAL A 32 6.13 0.15 -2.54
N VAL A 33 4.86 0.31 -2.20
CA VAL A 33 3.73 -0.23 -2.98
C VAL A 33 2.94 0.95 -3.53
N VAL A 34 2.58 0.90 -4.82
CA VAL A 34 1.69 1.86 -5.47
C VAL A 34 0.36 1.15 -5.73
N MET A 35 -0.76 1.79 -5.40
CA MET A 35 -2.10 1.21 -5.53
C MET A 35 -3.13 2.32 -5.79
N ALA A 36 -4.33 1.91 -6.18
CA ALA A 36 -5.49 2.79 -6.28
C ALA A 36 -5.77 3.51 -4.94
N ILE A 37 -6.25 4.76 -5.01
CA ILE A 37 -6.55 5.56 -3.81
C ILE A 37 -7.69 4.93 -3.00
N GLU A 38 -8.67 4.33 -3.66
CA GLU A 38 -9.79 3.65 -3.05
C GLU A 38 -9.32 2.45 -2.19
N GLU A 39 -8.33 1.72 -2.67
CA GLU A 39 -7.76 0.59 -1.93
C GLU A 39 -6.93 1.05 -0.73
N PHE A 40 -6.18 2.14 -0.89
CA PHE A 40 -5.45 2.75 0.24
C PHE A 40 -6.40 3.20 1.36
N GLU A 41 -7.50 3.89 1.02
CA GLU A 41 -8.49 4.34 2.02
C GLU A 41 -9.24 3.16 2.67
N ARG A 42 -9.48 2.06 1.93
CA ARG A 42 -10.01 0.81 2.50
C ARG A 42 -9.07 0.23 3.55
N LEU A 43 -7.77 0.13 3.25
CA LEU A 43 -6.76 -0.36 4.20
C LEU A 43 -6.66 0.54 5.43
N LYS A 44 -6.63 1.85 5.25
CA LYS A 44 -6.59 2.82 6.35
C LYS A 44 -7.80 2.68 7.28
N THR A 45 -8.98 2.41 6.73
CA THR A 45 -10.19 2.16 7.52
C THR A 45 -10.07 0.86 8.33
N LEU A 46 -9.49 -0.19 7.76
CA LEU A 46 -9.23 -1.45 8.46
C LEU A 46 -8.22 -1.26 9.59
N ASP A 47 -7.14 -0.51 9.35
CA ASP A 47 -6.13 -0.20 10.36
C ASP A 47 -6.74 0.53 11.56
N ALA A 48 -7.60 1.52 11.31
CA ALA A 48 -8.30 2.25 12.37
C ALA A 48 -9.19 1.33 13.23
N ARG A 49 -9.89 0.37 12.60
CA ARG A 49 -10.70 -0.62 13.34
C ARG A 49 -9.84 -1.52 14.22
N ILE A 50 -8.72 -2.01 13.70
CA ILE A 50 -7.78 -2.86 14.44
C ILE A 50 -7.21 -2.10 15.64
N GLN A 51 -6.86 -0.82 15.46
CA GLN A 51 -6.37 0.03 16.54
C GLN A 51 -7.40 0.21 17.65
N ASN A 52 -8.67 0.46 17.28
CA ASN A 52 -9.76 0.59 18.26
C ASN A 52 -9.97 -0.71 19.05
N SER A 53 -9.95 -1.86 18.38
CA SER A 53 -10.08 -3.16 19.07
C SER A 53 -8.97 -3.39 20.08
N LYS A 54 -7.72 -3.08 19.72
CA LYS A 54 -6.56 -3.20 20.65
C LYS A 54 -6.67 -2.26 21.85
N ALA A 55 -7.22 -1.05 21.65
CA ALA A 55 -7.44 -0.11 22.75
C ALA A 55 -8.47 -0.66 23.75
N VAL A 56 -9.59 -1.20 23.26
CA VAL A 56 -10.63 -1.82 24.10
C VAL A 56 -10.08 -3.03 24.87
N GLU A 57 -9.24 -3.86 24.24
CA GLU A 57 -8.60 -4.99 24.93
C GLU A 57 -7.62 -4.54 26.02
N LYS A 58 -6.87 -3.46 25.78
CA LYS A 58 -5.95 -2.89 26.76
C LYS A 58 -6.67 -2.28 27.96
N GLU A 59 -7.86 -1.71 27.77
CA GLU A 59 -8.68 -1.16 28.87
C GLU A 59 -9.35 -2.25 29.72
N ARG A 60 -9.45 -3.48 29.21
CA ARG A 60 -10.08 -4.63 29.90
C ARG A 60 -9.11 -5.48 30.73
N ASN A 61 -7.80 -5.30 30.57
CA ASN A 61 -6.73 -6.02 31.28
C ASN A 61 -6.04 -5.10 32.29
#